data_AF-A0A0B7IH44-F1
#
_entry.id   AF-A0A0B7IH44-F1
#
_cell.length_a   1.000
_cell.length_b   1.000
_cell.length_c   1.000
_cell.angle_alpha   90.00
_cell.angle_beta   90.00
_cell.angle_gamma   90.00
#
_symmetry.space_group_name_H-M   'P 1'
#
loop_
_entity.id
_entity.type
_entity.pdbx_description
1 polymer ?
#
loop_
_entity_poly.entity_id
_entity_poly.type
_entity_poly.pdbx_seq_one_letter_code
_entity_poly.pdbx_strand_id
1 'polypeptide(L)'
;MRDYENDKSRRVKIRWWLKSGVQWAKYYHYYLVVLAMFLMLTYSVLHLHTHWKLLYWIAFLPLIAHLIRVKKNKELKVLDKELKVVALSTFLLSVLFFIGLLF
;
A
#
# COMPACT_ATOMS: atom_id res chain seq x y z
N MET A 1 -4.80 -9.83 -5.62
CA MET A 1 -6.24 -9.72 -5.30
C MET A 1 -7.09 -9.59 -6.56
N ARG A 2 -6.74 -8.69 -7.48
CA ARG A 2 -7.41 -8.50 -8.78
C ARG A 2 -7.70 -9.80 -9.54
N ASP A 3 -6.69 -10.63 -9.74
CA ASP A 3 -6.81 -11.80 -10.64
C ASP A 3 -7.44 -13.03 -9.95
N TYR A 4 -7.91 -12.91 -8.70
CA TYR A 4 -8.42 -14.04 -7.90
C TYR A 4 -9.60 -14.78 -8.55
N GLU A 5 -10.57 -14.07 -9.13
CA GLU A 5 -11.74 -14.70 -9.77
C GLU A 5 -11.37 -15.39 -11.09
N ASN A 6 -10.47 -14.79 -11.87
CA ASN A 6 -10.00 -15.34 -13.14
C ASN A 6 -9.06 -16.54 -12.92
N ASP A 7 -8.25 -16.53 -11.85
CA ASP A 7 -7.39 -17.64 -11.47
C ASP A 7 -8.18 -18.81 -10.85
N LYS A 8 -9.26 -18.51 -10.13
CA LYS A 8 -10.21 -19.51 -9.62
C LYS A 8 -10.90 -20.25 -10.78
N SER A 9 -11.34 -19.54 -11.82
CA SER A 9 -12.01 -20.13 -12.97
C SER A 9 -11.06 -20.92 -13.86
N ARG A 10 -9.81 -20.46 -14.01
CA ARG A 10 -8.80 -21.10 -14.87
C ARG A 10 -8.16 -22.34 -14.27
N ARG A 11 -8.28 -22.61 -12.96
CA ARG A 11 -7.83 -23.87 -12.29
C ARG A 11 -6.35 -24.29 -12.53
N VAL A 12 -5.52 -23.45 -13.14
CA VAL A 12 -4.31 -23.92 -13.85
C VAL A 12 -3.00 -23.85 -13.07
N LYS A 13 -2.82 -23.08 -11.97
CA LYS A 13 -1.47 -23.10 -11.32
C LYS A 13 -1.33 -22.70 -9.85
N ILE A 14 -2.40 -22.35 -9.15
CA ILE A 14 -2.28 -21.49 -7.97
C ILE A 14 -3.02 -22.13 -6.75
N ARG A 15 -2.74 -23.40 -6.46
CA ARG A 15 -3.49 -24.22 -5.46
C ARG A 15 -3.31 -23.79 -3.99
N TRP A 16 -2.21 -23.15 -3.64
CA TRP A 16 -1.88 -22.82 -2.24
C TRP A 16 -2.52 -21.51 -1.76
N TRP A 17 -2.31 -20.44 -2.51
CA TRP A 17 -2.79 -19.09 -2.22
C TRP A 17 -4.29 -18.90 -2.52
N LEU A 18 -4.91 -19.76 -3.33
CA LEU A 18 -6.37 -19.79 -3.50
C LEU A 18 -7.08 -20.30 -2.24
N LYS A 19 -6.41 -21.16 -1.43
CA LYS A 19 -6.95 -21.64 -0.14
C LYS A 19 -6.96 -20.55 0.93
N SER A 20 -5.99 -19.65 0.90
CA SER A 20 -5.93 -18.50 1.82
C SER A 20 -7.01 -17.45 1.49
N GLY A 21 -7.55 -17.44 0.27
CA GLY A 21 -8.68 -16.57 -0.08
C GLY A 21 -8.38 -15.06 -0.06
N VAL A 22 -9.36 -14.27 -0.47
CA VAL A 22 -9.25 -12.82 -0.63
C VAL A 22 -9.00 -12.09 0.70
N GLN A 23 -9.50 -12.64 1.81
CA GLN A 23 -9.33 -12.05 3.14
C GLN A 23 -7.86 -12.01 3.57
N TRP A 24 -7.13 -13.12 3.39
CA TRP A 24 -5.69 -13.17 3.70
C TRP A 24 -4.89 -12.21 2.83
N ALA A 25 -5.26 -12.04 1.56
CA ALA A 25 -4.59 -11.08 0.69
C ALA A 25 -4.79 -9.63 1.17
N LYS A 26 -5.97 -9.28 1.70
CA LYS A 26 -6.21 -7.96 2.32
C LYS A 26 -5.37 -7.75 3.57
N TYR A 27 -5.28 -8.76 4.44
CA TYR A 27 -4.41 -8.69 5.63
C TYR A 27 -2.94 -8.53 5.26
N TYR A 28 -2.46 -9.28 4.27
CA TYR A 28 -1.09 -9.17 3.79
C TYR A 28 -0.79 -7.78 3.21
N HIS A 29 -1.71 -7.21 2.44
CA HIS A 29 -1.57 -5.85 1.93
C HIS A 29 -1.54 -4.82 3.07
N TYR A 30 -2.44 -4.93 4.05
CA TYR A 30 -2.44 -4.07 5.23
C TYR A 30 -1.10 -4.12 5.96
N TYR A 31 -0.59 -5.32 6.18
CA TYR A 31 0.70 -5.55 6.83
C TYR A 31 1.85 -4.88 6.08
N LEU A 32 1.93 -5.06 4.75
CA LEU A 32 2.98 -4.43 3.93
C LEU A 32 2.96 -2.91 4.01
N VAL A 33 1.78 -2.29 3.93
CA VAL A 33 1.68 -0.84 3.93
C VAL A 33 2.01 -0.26 5.31
N VAL A 34 1.50 -0.86 6.39
CA VAL A 34 1.84 -0.43 7.76
C VAL A 34 3.33 -0.61 8.05
N LEU A 35 3.90 -1.73 7.63
CA LEU A 35 5.33 -1.99 7.77
C LEU A 35 6.16 -0.93 7.02
N ALA A 36 5.78 -0.60 5.78
CA ALA A 36 6.46 0.45 5.00
C ALA A 36 6.38 1.82 5.69
N MET A 37 5.23 2.20 6.24
CA MET A 37 5.09 3.44 7.01
C MET A 37 6.00 3.45 8.24
N PHE A 38 6.08 2.32 8.96
CA PHE A 38 6.95 2.17 10.13
C PHE A 38 8.43 2.29 9.77
N LEU A 39 8.88 1.60 8.71
CA LEU A 39 10.26 1.68 8.20
C LEU A 39 10.65 3.10 7.77
N MET A 40 9.74 3.84 7.12
CA MET A 40 10.02 5.23 6.76
C MET A 40 10.08 6.15 7.98
N LEU A 41 9.22 5.93 8.97
CA LEU A 41 9.26 6.63 10.25
C LEU A 41 10.58 6.40 10.98
N THR A 42 11.01 5.13 11.13
CA THR A 42 12.28 4.81 11.79
C THR A 42 13.47 5.36 11.03
N TYR A 43 13.48 5.28 9.69
CA TYR A 43 14.52 5.91 8.88
C TYR A 43 14.64 7.41 9.15
N SER A 44 13.50 8.12 9.17
CA SER A 44 13.48 9.55 9.41
C SER A 44 13.95 9.90 10.82
N VAL A 45 13.49 9.17 11.85
CA VAL A 45 13.94 9.36 13.25
C VAL A 45 15.45 9.19 13.40
N LEU A 46 16.04 8.20 12.73
CA LEU A 46 17.48 7.96 12.76
C LEU A 46 18.30 9.02 12.00
N HIS A 47 17.69 9.74 11.06
CA HIS A 47 18.33 10.75 10.21
C HIS A 47 17.80 12.18 10.47
N LEU A 48 17.17 12.42 11.63
CA LEU A 48 16.57 13.70 12.07
C LEU A 48 17.66 14.78 12.24
N HIS A 49 18.06 15.40 11.14
CA HIS A 49 18.87 16.63 11.16
C HIS A 49 18.13 17.82 10.54
N THR A 50 17.06 17.61 9.77
CA THR A 50 16.42 18.66 8.96
C THR A 50 14.89 18.55 8.95
N HIS A 51 14.21 19.69 9.18
CA HIS A 51 12.74 19.83 9.20
C HIS A 51 12.04 19.43 7.88
N TRP A 52 12.75 19.55 6.75
CA TRP A 52 12.25 19.20 5.42
C TRP A 52 11.96 17.70 5.23
N LYS A 53 12.59 16.83 6.04
CA LYS A 53 12.34 15.38 6.02
C LYS A 53 10.92 15.01 6.46
N LEU A 54 10.14 15.90 7.06
CA LEU A 54 8.76 15.61 7.44
C LEU A 54 7.74 15.81 6.31
N LEU A 55 8.12 16.40 5.16
CA LEU A 55 7.18 16.66 4.05
C LEU A 55 6.47 15.41 3.54
N TYR A 56 7.13 14.25 3.57
CA TYR A 56 6.55 12.99 3.08
C TYR A 56 5.37 12.50 3.95
N TRP A 57 5.18 13.03 5.16
CA TRP A 57 4.00 12.72 5.99
C TRP A 57 2.69 13.11 5.31
N ILE A 58 2.69 14.16 4.47
CA ILE A 58 1.50 14.56 3.71
C ILE A 58 1.08 13.43 2.75
N ALA A 59 2.02 12.66 2.21
CA ALA A 59 1.72 11.52 1.36
C ALA A 59 1.17 10.30 2.13
N PHE A 60 1.24 10.28 3.47
CA PHE A 60 0.56 9.26 4.26
C PHE A 60 -0.95 9.47 4.36
N LEU A 61 -1.45 10.70 4.26
CA LEU A 61 -2.89 10.98 4.26
C LEU A 61 -3.66 10.18 3.19
N PRO A 62 -3.30 10.24 1.88
CA PRO A 62 -3.98 9.47 0.86
C PRO A 62 -3.77 7.95 1.00
N LEU A 63 -2.62 7.52 1.54
CA LEU A 63 -2.31 6.12 1.82
C LEU A 63 -3.20 5.54 2.93
N ILE A 64 -3.40 6.27 4.02
CA ILE A 64 -4.32 5.89 5.11
C ILE A 64 -5.76 5.88 4.60
N ALA A 65 -6.16 6.89 3.83
CA ALA A 65 -7.49 6.96 3.23
C ALA A 65 -7.77 5.74 2.32
N HIS A 66 -6.79 5.35 1.50
CA HIS A 66 -6.84 4.14 0.68
C HIS A 66 -7.03 2.88 1.54
N LEU A 67 -6.23 2.71 2.59
CA LEU A 67 -6.32 1.60 3.55
C LEU A 67 -7.72 1.45 4.18
N ILE A 68 -8.33 2.56 4.60
CA ILE A 68 -9.69 2.56 5.16
C ILE A 68 -10.70 2.13 4.09
N ARG A 69 -10.53 2.60 2.85
CA ARG A 69 -11.40 2.26 1.72
C ARG A 69 -11.29 0.78 1.34
N VAL A 70 -10.08 0.23 1.32
CA VAL A 70 -9.83 -1.21 1.09
C VAL A 70 -10.45 -2.08 2.18
N LYS A 71 -10.41 -1.63 3.45
CA LYS A 71 -11.04 -2.33 4.58
C LYS A 71 -12.57 -2.32 4.51
N LYS A 72 -13.18 -1.18 4.17
CA LYS A 72 -14.65 -1.05 4.04
C LYS A 72 -15.20 -1.74 2.79
N ASN A 73 -14.44 -1.78 1.70
CA ASN A 73 -14.89 -2.36 0.43
C ASN A 73 -14.87 -3.89 0.47
N LYS A 74 -16.03 -4.51 0.24
CA LYS A 74 -16.18 -5.97 0.09
C LYS A 74 -16.06 -6.44 -1.36
N GLU A 75 -16.38 -5.56 -2.32
CA GLU A 75 -16.35 -5.80 -3.76
C GLU A 75 -14.92 -5.77 -4.34
N LEU A 76 -14.49 -6.85 -5.02
CA LEU A 76 -13.18 -6.96 -5.68
C LEU A 76 -13.02 -5.95 -6.83
N LYS A 77 -14.08 -5.64 -7.58
CA LYS A 77 -14.04 -4.69 -8.70
C LYS A 77 -13.71 -3.26 -8.27
N VAL A 78 -14.10 -2.87 -7.06
CA VAL A 78 -13.78 -1.54 -6.52
C VAL A 78 -12.29 -1.44 -6.17
N LEU A 79 -11.67 -2.57 -5.85
CA LEU A 79 -10.24 -2.65 -5.53
C LEU A 79 -9.34 -2.27 -6.71
N ASP A 80 -9.78 -2.50 -7.95
CA ASP A 80 -9.02 -2.12 -9.15
C ASP A 80 -8.89 -0.62 -9.32
N LYS A 81 -9.92 0.15 -8.92
CA LYS A 81 -9.85 1.62 -8.90
C LYS A 81 -8.88 2.09 -7.82
N GLU A 82 -8.94 1.45 -6.65
CA GLU A 82 -8.06 1.72 -5.51
C GLU A 82 -6.58 1.40 -5.83
N LEU A 83 -6.31 0.44 -6.73
CA LEU A 83 -4.96 0.10 -7.16
C LEU A 83 -4.22 1.26 -7.85
N LYS A 84 -4.95 2.09 -8.61
CA LYS A 84 -4.38 3.31 -9.22
C LYS A 84 -4.09 4.39 -8.17
N VAL A 85 -4.97 4.51 -7.17
CA VAL A 85 -4.83 5.49 -6.08
C VAL A 85 -3.61 5.18 -5.22
N VAL A 86 -3.40 3.92 -4.84
CA VAL A 86 -2.20 3.53 -4.07
C VAL A 86 -0.93 3.73 -4.88
N ALA A 87 -0.92 3.38 -6.17
CA ALA A 87 0.25 3.58 -7.03
C ALA A 87 0.64 5.07 -7.11
N LEU A 88 -0.33 5.96 -7.35
CA LEU A 88 -0.09 7.40 -7.40
C LEU A 88 0.36 7.97 -6.04
N SER A 89 -0.24 7.48 -4.94
CA SER A 89 0.15 7.88 -3.58
C SER A 89 1.58 7.44 -3.25
N THR A 90 1.96 6.22 -3.62
CA THR A 90 3.35 5.73 -3.44
C THR A 90 4.34 6.46 -4.33
N PHE A 91 3.94 6.85 -5.54
CA PHE A 91 4.77 7.67 -6.42
C PHE A 91 5.01 9.06 -5.83
N LEU A 92 3.95 9.72 -5.36
CA LEU A 92 4.05 11.02 -4.68
C LEU A 92 4.93 10.94 -3.43
N LEU A 93 4.76 9.89 -2.62
CA LEU A 93 5.60 9.60 -1.45
C LEU A 93 7.07 9.48 -1.85
N SER A 94 7.38 8.73 -2.91
CA SER A 94 8.75 8.57 -3.41
C SER A 94 9.37 9.88 -3.86
N VAL A 95 8.61 10.73 -4.56
CA VAL A 95 9.08 12.04 -5.02
C VAL A 95 9.34 12.98 -3.85
N LEU A 96 8.39 13.08 -2.90
CA LEU A 96 8.55 13.92 -1.71
C LEU A 96 9.70 13.45 -0.82
N PHE A 97 9.86 12.13 -0.67
CA PHE A 97 10.96 11.54 0.07
C PHE A 97 12.31 11.85 -0.58
N PHE A 98 12.40 11.76 -1.91
CA PHE A 98 13.62 12.10 -2.65
C PHE A 98 13.98 13.59 -2.50
N ILE A 99 13.00 14.48 -2.59
CA ILE A 99 13.21 15.92 -2.36
C ILE A 99 13.70 16.16 -0.93
N GLY A 100 13.08 15.55 0.08
CA GLY A 100 13.51 15.67 1.47
C GLY A 100 14.87 15.01 1.79
N LEU A 101 15.42 14.20 0.88
CA LEU A 101 16.77 13.65 1.00
C LEU A 101 17.81 14.57 0.36
N LEU A 102 17.44 15.34 -0.67
CA LEU A 102 18.31 16.29 -1.34
C LEU A 102 18.47 17.63 -0.61
N PHE A 103 17.47 18.05 0.17
CA PHE A 103 17.44 19.31 0.93
C PHE A 103 17.39 19.04 2.45
#